data_AF-A0A225V8L0-F1
#
_entry.id   AF-A0A225V8L0-F1
#
_cell.length_a   1.000
_cell.length_b   1.000
_cell.length_c   1.000
_cell.angle_alpha   90.00
_cell.angle_beta   90.00
_cell.angle_gamma   90.00
#
_symmetry.space_group_name_H-M   'P 1'
#
loop_
_entity.id
_entity.type
_entity.pdbx_description
1 polymer ?
#
loop_
_entity_poly.entity_id
_entity_poly.type
_entity_poly.pdbx_seq_one_letter_code
_entity_poly.pdbx_strand_id
1 'polypeptide(L)' 'MPDITVLALSKECIVRGIAVGSQQLLRDLVQFVSDHNIQPFVQKTFGFSRGEVLEAFDYLQAGRHIGKVGIDIEQ' A
#
# COMPACT_ATOMS: atom_id res chain seq x y z
N MET A 1 -8.66 -8.65 23.81
CA MET A 1 -8.14 -9.26 22.56
C MET A 1 -8.37 -10.76 22.67
N PRO A 2 -8.99 -11.42 21.69
CA PRO A 2 -9.24 -12.87 21.78
C PRO A 2 -7.92 -13.65 21.89
N ASP A 3 -7.93 -14.81 22.53
CA ASP A 3 -6.78 -15.71 22.55
C ASP A 3 -6.58 -16.32 21.16
N ILE A 4 -5.73 -15.65 20.39
CA ILE A 4 -5.36 -16.03 19.02
C ILE A 4 -4.56 -17.34 18.99
N THR A 5 -3.93 -17.73 20.09
CA THR A 5 -3.05 -18.91 20.15
C THR A 5 -3.86 -20.19 20.04
N VAL A 6 -4.88 -20.35 20.89
CA VAL A 6 -5.75 -21.52 20.88
C VAL A 6 -6.54 -21.61 19.58
N LEU A 7 -7.03 -20.47 19.09
CA LEU A 7 -7.77 -20.41 17.83
C LEU A 7 -6.89 -20.83 16.64
N ALA A 8 -5.65 -20.34 16.56
CA ALA A 8 -4.72 -20.70 15.50
C ALA A 8 -4.36 -22.19 15.51
N LEU A 9 -4.06 -22.74 16.69
CA LEU A 9 -3.78 -24.17 16.85
C LEU A 9 -4.96 -25.04 16.45
N SER A 10 -6.17 -24.70 16.89
CA SER A 10 -7.39 -25.49 16.61
C SER A 10 -7.79 -25.53 15.13
N LYS A 11 -7.29 -24.58 14.33
CA LYS A 11 -7.57 -24.44 12.90
C LYS A 11 -6.38 -24.75 12.01
N GLU A 12 -5.26 -25.20 12.60
CA GLU A 12 -4.01 -25.42 11.88
C GLU A 12 -3.57 -24.17 11.07
N CYS A 13 -3.83 -22.97 11.62
CA CYS A 13 -3.56 -21.71 10.93
C CYS A 13 -2.21 -21.11 11.33
N ILE A 14 -1.59 -20.37 10.42
CA ILE A 14 -0.33 -19.66 10.65
C ILE A 14 -0.63 -18.18 10.85
N VAL A 15 -0.20 -17.64 11.99
CA VAL A 15 -0.17 -16.19 12.24
C VAL A 15 1.25 -15.68 11.96
N ARG A 16 1.42 -14.91 10.89
CA ARG A 16 2.72 -14.34 10.50
C ARG A 16 2.63 -12.82 10.38
N GLY A 17 3.42 -12.12 11.19
CA GLY A 17 3.67 -10.69 10.97
C GLY A 17 4.53 -10.47 9.73
N ILE A 18 4.17 -9.50 8.90
CA ILE A 18 4.93 -9.10 7.72
C ILE A 18 5.08 -7.58 7.75
N ALA A 19 6.31 -7.09 7.69
CA ALA A 19 6.62 -5.67 7.56
C ALA A 19 7.58 -5.50 6.38
N VAL A 20 7.07 -4.92 5.29
CA VAL A 20 7.74 -4.77 3.99
C VAL A 20 8.36 -6.09 3.46
N GLY A 21 9.10 -6.02 2.36
CA GLY A 21 9.82 -7.16 1.77
C GLY A 21 11.31 -6.84 1.58
N SER A 22 12.11 -7.86 1.26
CA SER A 22 13.51 -7.65 0.88
C SER A 22 13.63 -6.92 -0.46
N GLN A 23 14.80 -6.37 -0.75
CA GLN A 23 15.08 -5.77 -2.06
C GLN A 23 14.89 -6.77 -3.21
N GLN A 24 15.13 -8.07 -2.96
CA GLN A 24 14.87 -9.11 -3.95
C GLN A 24 13.39 -9.24 -4.25
N LEU A 25 12.54 -9.31 -3.20
CA LEU A 25 11.08 -9.36 -3.37
C LEU A 25 10.55 -8.14 -4.13
N LEU A 26 11.11 -6.96 -3.90
CA LEU A 26 10.74 -5.76 -4.64
C LEU A 26 11.11 -5.88 -6.13
N ARG A 27 12.31 -6.37 -6.46
CA ARG A 27 12.71 -6.58 -7.86
C ARG A 27 11.81 -7.58 -8.56
N ASP A 28 11.52 -8.69 -7.90
CA ASP A 28 10.64 -9.74 -8.44
C ASP A 28 9.23 -9.19 -8.68
N LEU A 29 8.70 -8.39 -7.73
CA LEU A 29 7.42 -7.71 -7.89
C LEU A 29 7.42 -6.75 -9.08
N VAL A 30 8.44 -5.89 -9.20
CA VAL A 30 8.54 -4.90 -10.29
C VAL A 30 8.62 -5.59 -11.65
N GLN A 31 9.41 -6.66 -11.77
CA GLN A 31 9.47 -7.46 -12.99
C GLN A 31 8.10 -8.02 -13.35
N PHE A 32 7.45 -8.70 -12.39
CA PHE A 32 6.16 -9.33 -12.60
C PHE A 32 5.07 -8.34 -13.04
N VAL A 33 4.94 -7.20 -12.34
CA VAL A 33 3.91 -6.21 -12.68
C VAL A 33 4.16 -5.52 -14.01
N SER A 34 5.44 -5.33 -14.38
CA SER A 34 5.82 -4.76 -15.68
C SER A 34 5.46 -5.71 -16.82
N ASP A 35 5.78 -7.00 -16.69
CA ASP A 35 5.52 -8.03 -17.70
C ASP A 35 4.03 -8.25 -17.96
N HIS A 36 3.20 -8.02 -16.94
CA HIS A 36 1.75 -8.23 -17.01
C HIS A 36 0.95 -6.93 -17.11
N ASN A 37 1.62 -5.78 -17.26
CA ASN A 37 1.01 -4.46 -17.29
C ASN A 37 0.02 -4.20 -16.12
N ILE A 38 0.41 -4.61 -14.91
CA ILE A 38 -0.35 -4.40 -13.68
C ILE A 38 0.05 -3.06 -13.10
N GLN A 39 -0.86 -2.09 -13.12
CA GLN A 39 -0.62 -0.76 -12.58
C GLN A 39 -1.28 -0.60 -11.20
N PRO A 40 -0.64 0.09 -10.25
CA PRO A 40 -1.33 0.50 -9.03
C PRO A 40 -2.49 1.43 -9.39
N PHE A 41 -3.66 1.19 -8.80
CA PHE A 41 -4.78 2.10 -8.95
C PHE A 41 -4.51 3.38 -8.13
N VAL A 42 -4.21 4.48 -8.82
CA VAL A 42 -4.07 5.82 -8.23
C VAL A 42 -5.40 6.54 -8.39
N GLN A 43 -6.09 6.81 -7.29
CA GLN A 43 -7.41 7.46 -7.36
C GLN A 43 -7.33 8.96 -7.61
N LYS A 44 -6.39 9.64 -6.96
CA LYS A 44 -6.22 11.09 -7.06
C LYS A 44 -4.73 11.43 -7.00
N THR A 45 -4.33 12.34 -7.88
CA THR A 45 -2.99 12.93 -7.91
C THR A 45 -3.11 14.41 -7.57
N PHE A 46 -2.17 14.90 -6.77
CA PHE A 46 -2.05 16.30 -6.34
C PHE A 46 -0.72 16.87 -6.85
N GLY A 47 -0.62 18.18 -7.08
CA GLY A 47 0.65 18.80 -7.46
C GLY A 47 1.65 18.91 -6.29
N PHE A 48 2.91 19.20 -6.62
CA PHE A 48 3.99 19.35 -5.64
C PHE A 48 4.03 20.70 -4.91
N SER A 49 2.98 21.53 -5.02
CA SER A 49 2.89 22.74 -4.21
C SER A 49 2.67 22.39 -2.74
N ARG A 50 3.17 23.23 -1.80
CA ARG A 50 2.98 22.98 -0.36
C ARG A 50 1.50 22.81 0.00
N GLY A 51 0.62 23.61 -0.60
CA GLY A 51 -0.83 23.53 -0.36
C GLY A 51 -1.42 22.20 -0.79
N GLU A 52 -1.11 21.76 -2.01
CA GLU A 52 -1.63 20.51 -2.56
C GLU A 52 -1.07 19.27 -1.86
N VAL A 53 0.20 19.30 -1.43
CA VAL A 53 0.78 18.21 -0.64
C VAL A 53 0.05 18.07 0.70
N LEU A 54 -0.25 19.19 1.38
CA LEU A 54 -1.04 19.15 2.61
C LEU A 54 -2.46 18.62 2.35
N GLU A 55 -3.11 19.08 1.28
CA GLU A 55 -4.44 18.56 0.87
C GLU A 55 -4.39 17.05 0.57
N ALA A 56 -3.31 16.55 -0.02
CA ALA A 56 -3.11 15.13 -0.29
C ALA A 56 -3.06 14.30 1.01
N PHE A 57 -2.38 14.80 2.05
CA PHE A 57 -2.35 14.15 3.37
C PHE A 57 -3.71 14.20 4.07
N ASP A 58 -4.42 15.33 4.02
CA ASP A 58 -5.78 15.44 4.56
C ASP A 58 -6.74 14.46 3.85
N TYR A 59 -6.60 14.33 2.53
CA TYR A 59 -7.38 13.39 1.72
C TYR A 59 -7.05 11.93 2.06
N LEU A 60 -5.77 11.60 2.25
CA LEU A 60 -5.31 10.27 2.70
C LEU A 60 -5.89 9.94 4.09
N GLN A 61 -5.79 10.86 5.04
CA GLN A 61 -6.25 10.70 6.42
C GLN A 61 -7.78 10.52 6.50
N ALA A 62 -8.54 11.17 5.62
CA ALA A 62 -9.99 11.01 5.56
C ALA A 62 -10.44 9.59 5.14
N GLY A 63 -9.53 8.75 4.61
CA GLY A 63 -9.81 7.33 4.31
C GLY A 63 -10.84 7.09 3.21
N ARG A 64 -11.20 8.11 2.42
CA ARG A 64 -12.20 8.02 1.34
C ARG A 64 -11.64 7.50 0.02
N HIS A 65 -10.36 7.08 0.00
CA HIS A 65 -9.68 6.62 -1.20
C HIS A 65 -9.65 5.10 -1.29
N ILE A 66 -9.74 4.59 -2.51
CA ILE A 66 -9.47 3.23 -2.94
C ILE A 66 -8.13 3.28 -3.66
N GLY A 67 -7.20 2.43 -3.27
CA GLY A 67 -5.87 2.37 -3.89
C GLY A 67 -4.90 3.41 -3.34
N LYS A 68 -4.23 4.16 -4.22
CA LYS A 68 -3.12 5.07 -3.88
C LYS A 68 -3.49 6.53 -4.12
N VAL A 69 -2.85 7.41 -3.35
CA VAL A 69 -2.85 8.86 -3.55
C VAL A 69 -1.49 9.24 -4.14
N GLY A 70 -1.49 9.94 -5.26
CA GLY A 70 -0.29 10.36 -5.98
C GLY A 70 0.08 11.81 -5.68
N ILE A 71 1.37 12.11 -5.77
CA ILE A 71 1.89 13.47 -5.83
C ILE A 71 2.70 13.57 -7.13
N ASP A 72 2.35 14.50 -8.00
CA ASP A 72 3.09 14.78 -9.22
C ASP A 72 4.18 15.80 -8.95
N ILE A 73 5.42 15.44 -9.29
CA ILE A 73 6.62 16.24 -9.05
C ILE A 73 7.11 16.96 -10.32
N GLU A 74 6.55 16.63 -11.48
CA GLU A 74 6.87 17.29 -12.75
C GLU A 74 5.78 18.33 -13.06
N GLN A 75 6.17 19.59 -13.23
CA GLN A 75 5.32 20.65 -13.79
C GLN A 75 5.84 21.05 -15.16
#